data_AF-A0A833GBV6-F1
#
_entry.id   AF-A0A833GBV6-F1
#
_cell.length_a   1.000
_cell.length_b   1.000
_cell.length_c   1.000
_cell.angle_alpha   90.00
_cell.angle_beta   90.00
_cell.angle_gamma   90.00
#
_symmetry.space_group_name_H-M   'P 1'
#
loop_
_entity.id
_entity.type
_entity.pdbx_description
1 polymer ?
#
loop_
_entity_poly.entity_id
_entity_poly.type
_entity_poly.pdbx_seq_one_letter_code
_entity_poly.pdbx_strand_id
1 'polypeptide(L)'
;MTDIAILQREIRRLKYQAAGLAFEQTLRQLSSDPSTKYDPDQPRVPMGNPDGGQWTAANRSESDPVEDYISRQNEEVPYSDEISSARRISPALEARCEQQRIKDEFQCRMVGLRACWAQAALRYANCLRDLPIPPLNY
;
A
#
# COMPACT_ATOMS: atom_id res chain seq x y z
N MET A 1 21.58 -52.27 -3.11
CA MET A 1 20.35 -51.59 -2.64
C MET A 1 20.74 -50.16 -2.30
N THR A 2 20.08 -49.15 -2.87
CA THR A 2 20.35 -47.74 -2.56
C THR A 2 19.69 -47.36 -1.24
N ASP A 3 20.41 -46.65 -0.37
CA ASP A 3 19.89 -46.23 0.93
C ASP A 3 18.87 -45.10 0.77
N ILE A 4 17.67 -45.31 1.32
CA ILE A 4 16.56 -44.36 1.33
C ILE A 4 16.95 -43.06 2.05
N ALA A 5 17.81 -43.12 3.07
CA ALA A 5 18.30 -41.94 3.78
C ALA A 5 19.12 -41.00 2.89
N ILE A 6 19.90 -41.55 1.94
CA ILE A 6 20.66 -40.78 0.94
C ILE A 6 19.68 -40.07 0.00
N LEU A 7 18.71 -40.79 -0.55
CA LEU A 7 17.69 -40.21 -1.44
C LEU A 7 16.88 -39.10 -0.74
N GLN A 8 16.52 -39.28 0.53
CA GLN A 8 15.86 -38.24 1.34
C GLN A 8 16.75 -37.03 1.63
N ARG A 9 18.08 -37.17 1.61
CA ARG A 9 19.03 -36.04 1.71
C ARG A 9 19.12 -35.29 0.39
N GLU A 10 19.22 -36.01 -0.72
CA GLU A 10 19.25 -35.43 -2.07
C GLU A 10 17.95 -34.67 -2.39
N ILE A 11 16.78 -35.26 -2.10
CA ILE A 11 15.47 -34.60 -2.29
C ILE A 11 15.35 -33.30 -1.46
N ARG A 12 15.88 -33.28 -0.23
CA ARG A 12 15.89 -32.05 0.59
C ARG A 12 16.81 -30.99 -0.02
N ARG A 13 18.01 -31.37 -0.44
CA ARG A 13 18.97 -30.48 -1.12
C ARG A 13 18.36 -29.85 -2.39
N LEU A 14 17.78 -30.67 -3.26
CA LEU A 14 17.14 -30.22 -4.50
C LEU A 14 15.96 -29.27 -4.24
N LYS A 15 15.15 -29.52 -3.19
CA LYS A 15 14.07 -28.60 -2.79
C LYS A 15 14.60 -27.22 -2.35
N TYR A 16 15.69 -27.16 -1.58
CA TYR A 16 16.29 -25.88 -1.22
C TYR A 16 16.90 -25.14 -2.43
N GLN A 17 17.54 -25.86 -3.35
CA GLN A 17 18.07 -25.26 -4.59
C GLN A 17 16.95 -24.71 -5.48
N ALA A 18 15.86 -25.45 -5.66
CA ALA A 18 14.69 -24.98 -6.40
C ALA A 18 14.04 -23.75 -5.76
N ALA A 19 13.93 -23.70 -4.43
CA ALA A 19 13.40 -22.54 -3.71
C ALA A 19 14.28 -21.28 -3.89
N GLY A 20 15.61 -21.42 -3.85
CA GLY A 20 16.54 -20.33 -4.12
C GLY A 20 16.41 -19.77 -5.54
N LEU A 21 16.36 -20.64 -6.55
CA LEU A 21 16.19 -20.25 -7.95
C LEU A 21 14.84 -19.56 -8.21
N ALA A 22 13.76 -20.04 -7.58
CA ALA A 22 12.45 -19.38 -7.67
C ALA A 22 12.48 -17.97 -7.07
N PHE A 23 13.12 -17.79 -5.91
CA PHE A 23 13.29 -16.49 -5.28
C PHE A 23 14.11 -15.51 -6.14
N GLU A 24 15.23 -15.96 -6.73
CA GLU A 24 15.99 -15.16 -7.69
C GLU A 24 15.18 -14.73 -8.91
N GLN A 25 14.34 -15.62 -9.45
CA GLN A 25 13.44 -15.29 -10.56
C GLN A 25 12.41 -14.22 -10.16
N THR A 26 11.81 -14.32 -8.98
CA THR A 26 10.88 -13.30 -8.46
C THR A 26 11.57 -11.94 -8.26
N LEU A 27 12.78 -11.91 -7.69
CA LEU A 27 13.54 -10.65 -7.55
C LEU A 27 13.86 -10.02 -8.91
N ARG A 28 14.25 -10.83 -9.92
CA ARG A 28 14.49 -10.33 -11.28
C ARG A 28 13.22 -9.72 -11.87
N GLN A 29 12.08 -10.40 -11.77
CA GLN A 29 10.77 -9.90 -12.23
C GLN A 29 10.43 -8.54 -11.59
N LEU A 30 10.55 -8.42 -10.26
CA LEU A 30 10.32 -7.18 -9.52
C LEU A 30 11.29 -6.05 -9.92
N SER A 31 12.54 -6.37 -10.26
CA SER A 31 13.55 -5.38 -10.69
C SER A 31 13.38 -4.89 -12.14
N SER A 32 12.62 -5.65 -12.95
CA SER A 32 12.51 -5.50 -14.40
C SER A 32 11.36 -4.63 -14.90
N ASP A 33 10.65 -3.93 -14.00
CA ASP A 33 9.81 -2.80 -14.39
C ASP A 33 10.66 -1.51 -14.43
N PRO A 34 10.88 -0.89 -15.61
CA PRO A 34 11.61 0.36 -15.73
C PRO A 34 10.72 1.60 -15.56
N SER A 35 9.40 1.47 -15.51
CA SER A 35 8.45 2.57 -15.76
C SER A 35 8.34 3.63 -14.65
N THR A 36 8.90 3.37 -13.45
CA THR A 36 8.76 4.24 -12.26
C THR A 36 10.08 4.46 -11.51
N LYS A 37 11.21 4.52 -12.21
CA LYS A 37 12.51 4.86 -11.60
C LYS A 37 12.69 6.38 -11.53
N TYR A 38 13.16 6.85 -10.38
CA TYR A 38 13.42 8.27 -10.10
C TYR A 38 14.48 8.82 -11.07
N ASP A 39 14.13 9.90 -11.77
CA ASP A 39 15.05 10.70 -12.58
C ASP A 39 15.29 12.05 -11.85
N PRO A 40 16.55 12.40 -11.51
CA PRO A 40 16.86 13.65 -10.82
C PRO A 40 16.58 14.91 -11.65
N ASP A 41 16.64 14.81 -12.98
CA ASP A 41 16.50 15.95 -13.90
C ASP A 41 15.06 16.13 -14.40
N GLN A 42 14.12 15.26 -13.99
CA GLN A 42 12.72 15.29 -14.45
C GLN A 42 11.98 16.55 -13.95
N PRO A 43 11.48 17.42 -14.86
CA PRO A 43 10.94 18.72 -14.48
C PRO A 43 9.69 18.63 -13.59
N ARG A 44 9.57 19.61 -12.70
CA ARG A 44 8.40 19.86 -11.84
C ARG A 44 7.47 20.86 -12.51
N VAL A 45 6.17 20.73 -12.26
CA VAL A 45 5.22 21.83 -12.51
C VAL A 45 5.58 23.01 -11.59
N PRO A 46 5.80 24.23 -12.12
CA PRO A 46 6.18 25.40 -11.30
C PRO A 46 5.17 25.76 -10.21
N MET A 47 5.69 26.36 -9.14
CA MET A 47 4.89 26.93 -8.05
C MET A 47 3.96 28.02 -8.60
N GLY A 48 2.67 27.96 -8.24
CA GLY A 48 1.63 28.89 -8.71
C GLY A 48 0.64 28.29 -9.72
N ASN A 49 0.90 27.12 -10.29
CA ASN A 49 -0.10 26.36 -11.05
C ASN A 49 -0.95 25.44 -10.14
N PRO A 50 -2.20 25.08 -10.53
CA PRO A 50 -3.02 24.11 -9.79
C PRO A 50 -2.34 22.75 -9.61
N ASP A 51 -1.60 22.29 -10.62
CA ASP A 51 -0.83 21.04 -10.61
C ASP A 51 0.58 21.19 -10.01
N GLY A 52 0.86 22.30 -9.31
CA GLY A 52 2.16 22.60 -8.71
C GLY A 52 2.71 21.47 -7.84
N GLY A 53 3.98 21.12 -8.05
CA GLY A 53 4.64 20.01 -7.34
C GLY A 53 4.38 18.61 -7.93
N GLN A 54 3.50 18.46 -8.91
CA GLN A 54 3.41 17.21 -9.68
C GLN A 54 4.66 16.99 -10.55
N TRP A 55 4.91 15.72 -10.86
CA TRP A 55 5.93 15.29 -11.82
C TRP A 55 5.34 15.35 -13.23
N THR A 56 6.01 15.99 -14.19
CA THR A 56 5.51 15.99 -15.57
C THR A 56 5.70 14.61 -16.21
N ALA A 57 4.61 14.00 -16.68
CA ALA A 57 4.69 12.78 -17.48
C ALA A 57 5.27 13.10 -18.86
N ALA A 58 6.48 12.62 -19.15
CA ALA A 58 7.27 13.01 -20.33
C ALA A 58 6.80 12.36 -21.66
N ASN A 59 5.49 12.16 -21.84
CA ASN A 59 4.87 11.59 -23.05
C ASN A 59 3.34 11.76 -23.12
N ARG A 60 2.85 12.99 -23.30
CA ARG A 60 1.54 13.24 -23.95
C ARG A 60 1.50 14.62 -24.61
N SER A 61 1.17 14.67 -25.89
CA SER A 61 1.22 15.88 -26.73
C SER A 61 -0.14 16.54 -26.95
N GLU A 62 -0.09 17.78 -27.46
CA GLU A 62 -1.12 18.52 -28.22
C GLU A 62 -2.29 19.18 -27.45
N SER A 63 -2.48 20.49 -27.70
CA SER A 63 -3.74 21.30 -27.77
C SER A 63 -4.87 21.06 -26.74
N ASP A 64 -5.48 22.05 -26.08
CA ASP A 64 -5.55 23.51 -26.32
C ASP A 64 -6.04 24.27 -25.04
N PRO A 65 -6.04 25.62 -25.00
CA PRO A 65 -6.22 26.38 -23.76
C PRO A 65 -7.68 26.75 -23.41
N VAL A 66 -7.94 26.91 -22.10
CA VAL A 66 -9.02 27.76 -21.56
C VAL A 66 -8.48 28.64 -20.43
N GLU A 67 -8.83 29.93 -20.48
CA GLU A 67 -8.51 30.91 -19.44
C GLU A 67 -9.53 30.87 -18.28
N ASP A 68 -9.28 31.75 -17.30
CA ASP A 68 -10.22 32.24 -16.28
C ASP A 68 -10.72 31.27 -15.20
N TYR A 69 -10.05 31.30 -14.03
CA TYR A 69 -10.75 31.66 -12.80
C TYR A 69 -9.82 32.22 -11.70
N ILE A 70 -9.21 33.39 -11.93
CA ILE A 70 -8.46 34.09 -10.87
C ILE A 70 -9.42 34.89 -9.99
N SER A 71 -9.77 34.37 -8.80
CA SER A 71 -9.87 35.13 -7.53
C SER A 71 -10.54 34.37 -6.39
N ARG A 72 -9.74 33.99 -5.38
CA ARG A 72 -10.04 33.88 -3.94
C ARG A 72 -8.86 33.17 -3.28
N GLN A 73 -8.24 33.63 -2.22
CA GLN A 73 -8.15 34.89 -1.52
C GLN A 73 -7.09 34.60 -0.45
N ASN A 74 -6.13 35.50 -0.26
CA ASN A 74 -4.98 35.26 0.62
C ASN A 74 -5.41 34.91 2.07
N GLU A 75 -5.02 33.74 2.56
CA GLU A 75 -4.87 33.46 3.99
C GLU A 75 -3.47 32.89 4.24
N GLU A 76 -2.79 33.40 5.27
CA GLU A 76 -1.39 33.06 5.56
C GLU A 76 -1.30 31.69 6.23
N VAL A 77 -1.04 30.64 5.46
CA VAL A 77 -0.87 29.28 5.99
C VAL A 77 0.45 29.18 6.77
N PRO A 78 0.43 28.84 8.06
CA PRO A 78 1.66 28.70 8.84
C PRO A 78 2.51 27.53 8.34
N TYR A 79 3.81 27.78 8.14
CA TYR A 79 4.78 26.75 7.77
C TYR A 79 4.98 25.74 8.92
N SER A 80 4.80 24.44 8.63
CA SER A 80 5.09 23.35 9.56
C SER A 80 5.86 22.22 8.85
N ASP A 81 6.96 21.77 9.46
CA ASP A 81 7.93 20.83 8.87
C ASP A 81 7.45 19.36 8.75
N GLU A 82 6.14 19.11 8.74
CA GLU A 82 5.61 17.75 8.58
C GLU A 82 5.44 17.37 7.10
N ILE A 83 6.53 16.86 6.50
CA ILE A 83 6.47 16.09 5.23
C ILE A 83 5.83 14.71 5.51
N SER A 84 4.57 14.73 5.90
CA SER A 84 3.74 13.55 6.15
C SER A 84 3.24 13.02 4.81
N SER A 85 3.71 11.83 4.41
CA SER A 85 3.44 11.23 3.10
C SER A 85 1.95 10.89 2.90
N ALA A 86 1.19 11.89 2.44
CA ALA A 86 -0.22 11.87 2.04
C ALA A 86 -1.11 10.82 2.75
N ARG A 87 -1.16 10.86 4.09
CA ARG A 87 -2.07 10.04 4.89
C ARG A 87 -3.53 10.36 4.54
N ARG A 88 -4.16 9.50 3.74
CA ARG A 88 -5.61 9.57 3.43
C ARG A 88 -6.52 9.25 4.63
N ILE A 89 -5.95 8.82 5.75
CA ILE A 89 -6.64 8.39 6.97
C ILE A 89 -6.02 9.16 8.15
N SER A 90 -6.86 9.80 8.96
CA SER A 90 -6.37 10.54 10.14
C SER A 90 -5.93 9.58 11.25
N PRO A 91 -4.87 9.89 12.02
CA PRO A 91 -4.42 9.03 13.13
C PRO A 91 -5.52 8.77 14.19
N ALA A 92 -6.44 9.72 14.37
CA ALA A 92 -7.57 9.58 15.28
C ALA A 92 -8.65 8.59 14.78
N LEU A 93 -8.83 8.43 13.46
CA LEU A 93 -9.69 7.39 12.88
C LEU A 93 -9.00 6.03 12.96
N GLU A 94 -7.73 5.96 12.56
CA GLU A 94 -6.89 4.75 12.63
C GLU A 94 -6.90 4.14 14.04
N ALA A 95 -6.68 4.96 15.08
CA ALA A 95 -6.72 4.52 16.47
C ALA A 95 -8.09 3.98 16.94
N ARG A 96 -9.21 4.52 16.43
CA ARG A 96 -10.57 4.03 16.74
C ARG A 96 -10.83 2.68 16.08
N CYS A 97 -10.41 2.51 14.83
CA CYS A 97 -10.55 1.25 14.11
C CYS A 97 -9.65 0.16 14.73
N GLU A 98 -8.45 0.50 15.19
CA GLU A 98 -7.56 -0.41 15.91
C GLU A 98 -8.16 -0.87 17.25
N GLN A 99 -8.79 0.04 18.02
CA GLN A 99 -9.55 -0.33 19.22
C GLN A 99 -10.74 -1.27 18.94
N GLN A 100 -11.34 -1.21 17.75
CA GLN A 100 -12.35 -2.19 17.31
C GLN A 100 -11.67 -3.53 16.97
N ARG A 101 -10.60 -3.52 16.16
CA ARG A 101 -9.86 -4.73 15.78
C ARG A 101 -9.42 -5.53 16.99
N ILE A 102 -8.87 -4.88 18.02
CA ILE A 102 -8.42 -5.53 19.27
C ILE A 102 -9.58 -6.26 19.99
N LYS A 103 -10.80 -5.69 19.98
CA LYS A 103 -11.99 -6.32 20.58
C LYS A 103 -12.48 -7.50 19.76
N ASP A 104 -12.51 -7.35 18.44
CA ASP A 104 -12.92 -8.42 17.53
C ASP A 104 -11.92 -9.59 17.59
N GLU A 105 -10.61 -9.32 17.63
CA GLU A 105 -9.57 -10.34 17.81
C GLU A 105 -9.69 -11.08 19.14
N PHE A 106 -10.05 -10.40 20.23
CA PHE A 106 -10.30 -11.06 21.52
C PHE A 106 -11.43 -12.09 21.38
N GLN A 107 -12.54 -11.74 20.71
CA GLN A 107 -13.61 -12.69 20.42
C GLN A 107 -13.15 -13.81 19.47
N CYS A 108 -12.39 -13.51 18.42
CA CYS A 108 -11.91 -14.51 17.46
C CYS A 108 -10.85 -15.47 18.04
N ARG A 109 -10.11 -15.07 19.08
CA ARG A 109 -9.27 -15.97 19.89
C ARG A 109 -10.10 -16.92 20.74
N MET A 110 -11.25 -16.46 21.24
CA MET A 110 -12.16 -17.29 22.05
C MET A 110 -12.94 -18.32 21.22
N VAL A 111 -13.40 -17.96 20.01
CA VAL A 111 -14.15 -18.91 19.14
C VAL A 111 -13.29 -19.75 18.21
N GLY A 112 -12.06 -19.33 17.88
CA GLY A 112 -11.11 -20.06 17.03
C GLY A 112 -11.49 -20.21 15.55
N LEU A 113 -12.71 -19.82 15.15
CA LEU A 113 -13.21 -19.96 13.79
C LEU A 113 -12.50 -19.01 12.81
N ARG A 114 -12.04 -19.53 11.67
CA ARG A 114 -11.46 -18.72 10.57
C ARG A 114 -12.44 -17.69 10.00
N ALA A 115 -13.74 -17.94 10.11
CA ALA A 115 -14.79 -17.03 9.69
C ALA A 115 -14.71 -15.71 10.48
N CYS A 116 -14.68 -15.77 11.82
CA CYS A 116 -14.49 -14.62 12.72
C CYS A 116 -13.29 -13.76 12.31
N TRP A 117 -12.13 -14.38 12.07
CA TRP A 117 -10.92 -13.65 11.66
C TRP A 117 -11.08 -12.91 10.32
N ALA A 118 -11.76 -13.52 9.34
CA ALA A 118 -12.07 -12.85 8.07
C ALA A 118 -13.07 -11.69 8.26
N GLN A 119 -14.02 -11.84 9.18
CA GLN A 119 -15.08 -10.86 9.45
C GLN A 119 -14.59 -9.69 10.33
N ALA A 120 -13.66 -9.92 11.25
CA ALA A 120 -12.91 -8.89 11.98
C ALA A 120 -12.07 -8.03 11.02
N ALA A 121 -11.39 -8.66 10.06
CA ALA A 121 -10.63 -7.96 9.02
C ALA A 121 -11.52 -7.08 8.13
N LEU A 122 -12.71 -7.56 7.74
CA LEU A 122 -13.67 -6.77 6.95
C LEU A 122 -14.27 -5.61 7.76
N ARG A 123 -14.58 -5.81 9.05
CA ARG A 123 -15.03 -4.72 9.94
C ARG A 123 -13.98 -3.62 10.09
N TYR A 124 -12.72 -3.99 10.31
CA TYR A 124 -11.59 -3.06 10.34
C TYR A 124 -11.43 -2.30 9.01
N ALA A 125 -11.48 -3.00 7.88
CA ALA A 125 -11.39 -2.38 6.55
C ALA A 125 -12.56 -1.42 6.22
N ASN A 126 -13.77 -1.73 6.71
CA ASN A 126 -14.92 -0.83 6.59
C ASN A 126 -14.76 0.42 7.47
N CYS A 127 -14.31 0.26 8.72
CA CYS A 127 -14.04 1.36 9.65
C CYS A 127 -13.03 2.37 9.07
N LEU A 128 -11.92 1.88 8.49
CA LEU A 128 -10.90 2.72 7.85
C LEU A 128 -11.39 3.47 6.59
N ARG A 129 -12.60 3.17 6.10
CA ARG A 129 -13.20 3.73 4.89
C ARG A 129 -14.53 4.43 5.12
N ASP A 130 -14.92 4.63 6.39
CA ASP A 130 -16.22 5.15 6.82
C ASP A 130 -17.42 4.41 6.20
N LEU A 131 -17.27 3.09 6.01
CA LEU A 131 -18.31 2.21 5.50
C LEU A 131 -19.11 1.55 6.64
N PRO A 132 -20.39 1.22 6.44
CA PRO A 132 -21.20 0.50 7.43
C PRO A 132 -20.50 -0.76 7.96
N ILE A 133 -20.32 -0.82 9.28
CA ILE A 133 -19.59 -1.89 9.94
C ILE A 133 -20.60 -3.02 10.26
N PRO A 134 -20.51 -4.20 9.63
CA PRO A 134 -21.43 -5.30 9.92
C PRO A 134 -21.22 -5.85 11.34
N PRO A 135 -22.22 -6.54 11.93
CA PRO A 135 -22.05 -7.25 13.19
C PRO A 135 -20.94 -8.32 13.13
N LEU A 136 -20.52 -8.85 14.28
CA LEU A 136 -19.53 -9.93 14.40
C LEU A 136 -20.24 -11.25 14.77
N ASN A 137 -20.86 -11.90 13.77
CA ASN A 137 -21.58 -13.18 13.89
C ASN A 137 -20.99 -14.30 12.98
N TYR A 138 -19.71 -14.15 12.66
CA TYR A 138 -18.83 -15.12 12.00
C TYR A 138 -17.69 -15.51 12.95
#